data_AF-A0A257E6R5-F1
#
_entry.id   AF-A0A257E6R5-F1
#
_cell.length_a   1.000
_cell.length_b   1.000
_cell.length_c   1.000
_cell.angle_alpha   90.00
_cell.angle_beta   90.00
_cell.angle_gamma   90.00
#
_symmetry.space_group_name_H-M   'P 1'
#
loop_
_entity.id
_entity.type
_entity.pdbx_description
1 polymer ?
#
loop_
_entity_poly.entity_id
_entity_poly.type
_entity_poly.pdbx_seq_one_letter_code
_entity_poly.pdbx_strand_id
1 'polypeptide(L)'
;MSTAASAPKLLAGRYQLERVLGTGGMGVVYRARDLLHEVLGEPDSSVAVKLLGETFAESPDAHLLLYSEFALTRSLRHAHVVRLFSFEVDTAHQLAFFTMELMHGMTLDHLLKECPNGLPWPELQPLALQLLDALDYSHQQGVLHGDVKPANIMLGEQGLRLFDFGLGHSEAQKAAGLPGLSRNRLHAWTPAYAAPELMAGGCLSASTDLYGAASVLYALAQGQRLGEEQRNQPLPRPRQLPSDCWPALRLALATDPERRTVCVSELHEALVRRRRRWFF
;
A
#
# COMPACT_ATOMS: atom_id res chain seq x y z
N MET A 1 13.32 -23.19 -21.12
CA MET A 1 12.93 -23.65 -19.77
C MET A 1 13.87 -22.96 -18.81
N SER A 2 13.44 -21.83 -18.23
CA SER A 2 14.24 -21.06 -17.28
C SER A 2 14.03 -21.67 -15.91
N THR A 3 15.07 -22.26 -15.34
CA THR A 3 15.06 -22.77 -13.97
C THR A 3 15.08 -21.58 -13.02
N ALA A 4 13.93 -21.25 -12.43
CA ALA A 4 13.84 -20.28 -11.35
C ALA A 4 14.81 -20.69 -10.22
N ALA A 5 15.69 -19.78 -9.82
CA ALA A 5 16.52 -19.99 -8.66
C ALA A 5 15.63 -19.79 -7.42
N SER A 6 15.05 -20.87 -6.92
CA SER A 6 14.26 -20.85 -5.69
C SER A 6 15.06 -20.18 -4.56
N ALA A 7 14.48 -19.19 -3.89
CA ALA A 7 15.08 -18.58 -2.71
C ALA A 7 15.57 -19.68 -1.73
N PRO A 8 16.72 -19.47 -1.07
CA PRO A 8 17.26 -20.46 -0.14
C PRO A 8 16.28 -20.72 0.99
N LYS A 9 16.22 -21.97 1.47
CA LYS A 9 15.29 -22.37 2.53
C LYS A 9 15.56 -21.66 3.87
N LEU A 10 16.81 -21.26 4.11
CA LEU A 10 17.24 -20.58 5.33
C LEU A 10 18.06 -19.34 4.96
N LEU A 11 17.59 -18.17 5.39
CA LEU A 11 18.27 -16.89 5.19
C LEU A 11 19.03 -16.48 6.45
N ALA A 12 20.27 -16.03 6.26
CA ALA A 12 21.14 -15.50 7.31
C ALA A 12 21.26 -16.42 8.55
N GLY A 13 21.10 -17.74 8.37
CA GLY A 13 21.09 -18.71 9.47
C GLY A 13 19.93 -18.56 10.46
N ARG A 14 18.94 -17.69 10.19
CA ARG A 14 17.89 -17.29 11.15
C ARG A 14 16.48 -17.47 10.62
N TYR A 15 16.21 -17.08 9.38
CA TYR A 15 14.84 -17.06 8.86
C TYR A 15 14.59 -18.26 7.96
N GLN A 16 13.82 -19.23 8.45
CA GLN A 16 13.44 -20.39 7.65
C GLN A 16 12.21 -20.05 6.80
N LEU A 17 12.37 -19.97 5.48
CA LEU A 17 11.28 -19.70 4.55
C LEU A 17 10.32 -20.90 4.47
N GLU A 18 9.02 -20.63 4.52
CA GLU A 18 7.97 -21.66 4.48
C GLU A 18 7.20 -21.65 3.15
N ARG A 19 6.52 -20.54 2.84
CA ARG A 19 5.68 -20.41 1.64
C ARG A 19 5.64 -18.97 1.14
N VAL A 20 5.37 -18.80 -0.15
CA VAL A 20 5.10 -17.49 -0.74
C VAL A 20 3.76 -16.95 -0.23
N LEU A 21 3.76 -15.69 0.18
CA LEU A 21 2.58 -14.90 0.54
C LEU A 21 2.09 -14.06 -0.64
N GLY A 22 3.03 -13.54 -1.43
CA GLY A 22 2.70 -12.75 -2.62
C GLY A 22 3.93 -12.51 -3.48
N THR A 23 3.68 -12.27 -4.76
CA THR A 23 4.70 -11.90 -5.76
C THR A 23 4.27 -10.58 -6.38
N GLY A 24 5.14 -9.58 -6.31
CA GLY A 24 4.91 -8.23 -6.85
C GLY A 24 6.02 -7.81 -7.81
N GLY A 25 5.85 -6.63 -8.40
CA GLY A 25 6.80 -6.09 -9.38
C GLY A 25 8.23 -5.99 -8.84
N MET A 26 8.41 -5.65 -7.57
CA MET A 26 9.73 -5.44 -6.97
C MET A 26 10.27 -6.66 -6.22
N GLY A 27 9.47 -7.70 -5.99
CA GLY A 27 9.91 -8.76 -5.09
C GLY A 27 8.90 -9.87 -4.79
N VAL A 28 9.38 -10.83 -4.01
CA VAL A 28 8.60 -11.95 -3.49
C VAL A 28 8.55 -11.85 -1.97
N VAL A 29 7.36 -11.97 -1.41
CA VAL A 29 7.14 -11.97 0.03
C VAL A 29 6.87 -13.41 0.48
N TYR A 30 7.63 -13.86 1.47
CA TYR A 30 7.50 -15.19 2.07
C TYR A 30 7.00 -15.09 3.51
N ARG A 31 6.26 -16.10 3.94
CA ARG A 31 6.13 -16.44 5.35
C ARG A 31 7.39 -17.17 5.76
N ALA A 32 7.97 -16.80 6.89
CA ALA A 32 9.15 -17.43 7.46
C ALA A 32 9.01 -17.61 8.97
N ARG A 33 9.75 -18.57 9.53
CA ARG A 33 9.97 -18.68 10.98
C ARG A 33 11.27 -18.02 11.35
N ASP A 34 11.23 -17.17 12.37
CA ASP A 34 12.42 -16.63 13.03
C ASP A 34 12.93 -17.64 14.06
N LEU A 35 13.97 -18.39 13.68
CA LEU A 35 14.52 -19.46 14.50
C LEU A 35 15.15 -18.96 15.80
N LEU A 36 15.60 -17.70 15.86
CA LEU A 36 16.11 -17.11 17.10
C LEU A 36 14.98 -16.92 18.10
N HIS A 37 13.87 -16.33 17.66
CA HIS A 37 12.70 -16.11 18.52
C HIS A 37 12.02 -17.43 18.92
N GLU A 38 12.01 -18.42 18.02
CA GLU A 38 11.51 -19.77 18.30
C GLU A 38 12.32 -20.46 19.42
N VAL A 39 13.66 -20.39 19.36
CA VAL A 39 14.54 -20.97 20.39
C VAL A 39 14.41 -20.25 21.74
N LEU A 40 14.13 -18.95 21.73
CA LEU A 40 13.87 -18.15 22.93
C LEU A 40 12.46 -18.36 23.50
N GLY A 41 11.61 -19.14 22.83
CA GLY A 41 10.28 -19.50 23.31
C GLY A 41 9.21 -18.42 23.11
N GLU A 42 9.38 -17.52 22.14
CA GLU A 42 8.31 -16.59 21.78
C GLU A 42 7.11 -17.33 21.18
N PRO A 43 5.87 -16.99 21.58
CA PRO A 43 4.67 -17.72 21.17
C PRO A 43 4.31 -17.54 19.69
N ASP A 44 4.77 -16.47 19.03
CA ASP A 44 4.65 -16.28 17.59
C ASP A 44 5.99 -15.83 17.00
N SER A 45 6.74 -16.79 16.46
CA SER A 45 8.01 -16.55 15.76
C SER A 45 7.83 -16.34 14.25
N SER A 46 6.60 -16.18 13.77
CA SER A 46 6.33 -16.05 12.33
C SER A 46 6.56 -14.60 11.86
N VAL A 47 7.28 -14.44 10.76
CA VAL A 47 7.51 -13.13 10.12
C VAL A 47 7.21 -13.19 8.63
N ALA A 48 6.94 -12.04 8.02
CA ALA A 48 6.98 -11.90 6.58
C ALA A 48 8.36 -11.40 6.14
N VAL A 49 8.92 -11.99 5.08
CA VAL A 49 10.24 -11.68 4.52
C VAL A 49 10.07 -11.25 3.08
N LYS A 50 10.46 -10.01 2.74
CA LYS A 50 10.48 -9.52 1.35
C LYS A 50 11.89 -9.62 0.79
N LEU A 51 12.01 -10.33 -0.33
CA LEU A 51 13.20 -10.44 -1.16
C LEU A 51 12.95 -9.73 -2.49
N LEU A 52 14.00 -9.22 -3.12
CA LEU A 52 13.90 -8.76 -4.50
C LEU A 52 13.67 -9.92 -5.46
N GLY A 53 12.89 -9.68 -6.51
CA GLY A 53 12.64 -10.67 -7.55
C GLY A 53 13.85 -10.82 -8.48
N GLU A 54 13.95 -11.95 -9.18
CA GLU A 54 15.06 -12.26 -10.11
C GLU A 54 15.31 -11.13 -11.13
N THR A 55 14.24 -10.49 -11.63
CA THR A 55 14.30 -9.37 -12.59
C THR A 55 15.07 -8.16 -12.05
N PHE A 56 15.12 -7.99 -10.73
CA PHE A 56 15.84 -6.91 -10.08
C PHE A 56 17.15 -7.36 -9.47
N ALA A 57 17.32 -8.65 -9.14
CA ALA A 57 18.52 -9.19 -8.49
C ALA A 57 19.81 -8.96 -9.29
N GLU A 58 19.72 -8.90 -10.63
CA GLU A 58 20.86 -8.62 -11.51
C GLU A 58 21.18 -7.12 -11.66
N SER A 59 20.32 -6.23 -11.15
CA SER A 59 20.57 -4.79 -11.18
C SER A 59 21.65 -4.42 -10.15
N PRO A 60 22.69 -3.66 -10.52
CA PRO A 60 23.69 -3.17 -9.57
C PRO A 60 23.09 -2.41 -8.38
N ASP A 61 21.93 -1.77 -8.59
CA ASP A 61 21.25 -0.93 -7.60
C ASP A 61 20.14 -1.66 -6.83
N ALA A 62 19.92 -2.96 -7.08
CA ALA A 62 18.78 -3.72 -6.55
C ALA A 62 18.61 -3.55 -5.03
N HIS A 63 19.69 -3.78 -4.29
CA HIS A 63 19.74 -3.67 -2.83
C HIS A 63 19.45 -2.24 -2.34
N LEU A 64 19.81 -1.21 -3.10
CA LEU A 64 19.50 0.19 -2.79
C LEU A 64 18.01 0.47 -2.95
N LEU A 65 17.36 -0.11 -3.96
CA LEU A 65 15.92 0.02 -4.18
C LEU A 65 15.14 -0.63 -3.02
N LEU A 66 15.54 -1.85 -2.61
CA LEU A 66 14.93 -2.53 -1.47
C LEU A 66 15.18 -1.78 -0.16
N TYR A 67 16.40 -1.26 0.04
CA TYR A 67 16.72 -0.47 1.22
C TYR A 67 15.94 0.84 1.25
N SER A 68 15.74 1.49 0.11
CA SER A 68 14.92 2.70 0.02
C SER A 68 13.49 2.44 0.48
N GLU A 69 12.86 1.34 0.02
CA GLU A 69 11.53 0.91 0.48
C GLU A 69 11.51 0.64 1.99
N PHE A 70 12.50 -0.11 2.47
CA PHE A 70 12.63 -0.41 3.90
C PHE A 70 12.75 0.87 4.72
N ALA A 71 13.66 1.77 4.35
CA ALA A 71 13.92 3.01 5.07
C ALA A 71 12.72 3.94 5.09
N LEU A 72 11.97 4.05 3.97
CA LEU A 72 10.72 4.80 3.91
C LEU A 72 9.72 4.26 4.93
N THR A 73 9.38 2.98 4.81
CA THR A 73 8.33 2.37 5.63
C THR A 73 8.73 2.31 7.10
N ARG A 74 10.00 2.01 7.40
CA ARG A 74 10.53 1.92 8.77
C ARG A 74 10.53 3.27 9.51
N SER A 75 10.56 4.39 8.78
CA SER A 75 10.45 5.73 9.37
C SER A 75 9.04 6.02 9.92
N LEU A 76 8.02 5.31 9.42
CA LEU A 76 6.63 5.49 9.81
C LEU A 76 6.29 4.65 11.05
N ARG A 77 5.59 5.25 12.01
CA ARG A 77 5.10 4.58 13.22
C ARG A 77 3.61 4.85 13.39
N HIS A 78 2.79 4.01 12.77
CA HIS A 78 1.33 4.17 12.77
C HIS A 78 0.61 2.83 12.88
N ALA A 79 -0.54 2.79 13.55
CA ALA A 79 -1.31 1.56 13.75
C ALA A 79 -1.82 0.93 12.43
N HIS A 80 -2.00 1.76 11.41
CA HIS A 80 -2.52 1.37 10.09
C HIS A 80 -1.43 1.30 9.00
N VAL A 81 -0.15 1.29 9.37
CA VAL A 81 1.00 1.08 8.46
C VAL A 81 1.75 -0.16 8.90
N VAL A 82 2.18 -1.00 7.94
CA VAL A 82 2.92 -2.23 8.24
C VAL A 82 4.21 -1.94 9.02
N ARG A 83 4.47 -2.74 10.06
CA ARG A 83 5.67 -2.66 10.86
C ARG A 83 6.79 -3.50 10.26
N LEU A 84 7.83 -2.84 9.76
CA LEU A 84 9.09 -3.52 9.40
C LEU A 84 9.93 -3.78 10.65
N PHE A 85 10.76 -4.83 10.68
CA PHE A 85 11.61 -5.18 11.82
C PHE A 85 13.10 -4.95 11.53
N SER A 86 13.68 -5.67 10.57
CA SER A 86 15.10 -5.60 10.21
C SER A 86 15.31 -5.57 8.69
N PHE A 87 16.39 -4.94 8.26
CA PHE A 87 16.94 -5.11 6.92
C PHE A 87 18.27 -5.85 7.06
N GLU A 88 18.46 -6.90 6.27
CA GLU A 88 19.58 -7.81 6.41
C GLU A 88 20.13 -8.22 5.04
N VAL A 89 21.41 -8.60 5.04
CA VAL A 89 22.10 -9.13 3.87
C VAL A 89 22.60 -10.53 4.22
N ASP A 90 22.09 -11.52 3.50
CA ASP A 90 22.62 -12.87 3.53
C ASP A 90 23.87 -12.94 2.65
N THR A 91 25.05 -12.88 3.27
CA THR A 91 26.33 -12.93 2.56
C THR A 91 26.63 -14.29 1.95
N ALA A 92 26.04 -15.38 2.45
CA ALA A 92 26.26 -16.71 1.89
C ALA A 92 25.54 -16.85 0.54
N HIS A 93 24.34 -16.26 0.44
CA HIS A 93 23.52 -16.30 -0.78
C HIS A 93 23.58 -15.02 -1.62
N GLN A 94 24.27 -13.97 -1.14
CA GLN A 94 24.34 -12.64 -1.77
C GLN A 94 22.97 -12.00 -1.99
N LEU A 95 22.07 -12.12 -1.00
CA LEU A 95 20.70 -11.62 -1.07
C LEU A 95 20.44 -10.56 0.01
N ALA A 96 19.84 -9.44 -0.37
CA ALA A 96 19.27 -8.49 0.57
C ALA A 96 17.79 -8.81 0.80
N PHE A 97 17.34 -8.68 2.05
CA PHE A 97 15.94 -8.85 2.41
C PHE A 97 15.58 -7.94 3.59
N PHE A 98 14.29 -7.75 3.83
CA PHE A 98 13.83 -7.22 5.10
C PHE A 98 12.70 -8.06 5.67
N THR A 99 12.57 -7.98 6.98
CA THR A 99 11.53 -8.66 7.76
C THR A 99 10.48 -7.66 8.22
N MET A 100 9.24 -8.13 8.33
CA MET A 100 8.10 -7.33 8.76
C MET A 100 7.07 -8.17 9.49
N GLU A 101 6.12 -7.51 10.14
CA GLU A 101 5.01 -8.18 10.80
C GLU A 101 4.29 -9.09 9.80
N LEU A 102 3.95 -10.30 10.26
CA LEU A 102 3.11 -11.18 9.48
C LEU A 102 1.66 -10.74 9.63
N MET A 103 1.10 -10.17 8.57
CA MET A 103 -0.31 -9.77 8.56
C MET A 103 -1.22 -10.99 8.33
N HIS A 104 -2.23 -11.11 9.19
CA HIS A 104 -3.26 -12.14 9.09
C HIS A 104 -4.56 -11.52 8.58
N GLY A 105 -5.07 -12.01 7.45
CA GLY A 105 -6.24 -11.41 6.80
C GLY A 105 -6.21 -11.56 5.28
N MET A 106 -6.90 -10.65 4.59
CA MET A 106 -6.93 -10.61 3.13
C MET A 106 -6.67 -9.20 2.62
N THR A 107 -6.11 -9.10 1.42
CA THR A 107 -5.97 -7.83 0.72
C THR A 107 -7.32 -7.30 0.27
N LEU A 108 -7.44 -5.98 0.12
CA LEU A 108 -8.70 -5.38 -0.32
C LEU A 108 -9.04 -5.73 -1.79
N ASP A 109 -8.07 -6.14 -2.62
CA ASP A 109 -8.37 -6.65 -3.96
C ASP A 109 -9.04 -8.03 -3.93
N HIS A 110 -8.71 -8.85 -2.92
CA HIS A 110 -9.43 -10.10 -2.65
C HIS A 110 -10.82 -9.82 -2.09
N LEU A 111 -10.93 -8.92 -1.10
CA LEU A 111 -12.22 -8.50 -0.56
C LEU A 111 -13.17 -7.97 -1.64
N LEU A 112 -12.65 -7.19 -2.60
CA LEU A 112 -13.43 -6.65 -3.70
C LEU A 112 -14.06 -7.75 -4.58
N LYS A 113 -13.38 -8.89 -4.76
CA LYS A 113 -13.91 -10.04 -5.50
C LYS A 113 -15.05 -10.73 -4.76
N GLU A 114 -15.00 -10.74 -3.43
CA GLU A 114 -16.01 -11.32 -2.55
C GLU A 114 -17.25 -10.41 -2.37
N CYS A 115 -17.14 -9.12 -2.74
CA CYS A 115 -18.20 -8.13 -2.52
C CYS A 115 -18.63 -7.43 -3.84
N PRO A 116 -19.20 -8.16 -4.81
CA PRO A 116 -19.55 -7.61 -6.14
C PRO A 116 -20.64 -6.53 -6.11
N ASN A 117 -21.40 -6.41 -5.01
CA ASN A 117 -22.43 -5.39 -4.81
C ASN A 117 -21.94 -4.18 -3.97
N GLY A 118 -20.64 -4.14 -3.68
CA GLY A 118 -20.00 -3.16 -2.82
C GLY A 118 -20.23 -3.42 -1.33
N LEU A 119 -19.35 -2.85 -0.50
CA LEU A 119 -19.42 -2.91 0.94
C LEU A 119 -20.48 -1.93 1.47
N PRO A 120 -21.39 -2.37 2.36
CA PRO A 120 -22.29 -1.47 3.08
C PRO A 120 -21.52 -0.37 3.83
N TRP A 121 -22.12 0.82 3.95
CA TRP A 121 -21.48 1.95 4.63
C TRP A 121 -20.90 1.64 6.03
N PRO A 122 -21.59 0.88 6.92
CA PRO A 122 -21.06 0.55 8.24
C PRO A 122 -19.74 -0.25 8.21
N GLU A 123 -19.49 -1.01 7.14
CA GLU A 123 -18.27 -1.79 6.93
C GLU A 123 -17.22 -0.98 6.17
N LEU A 124 -17.64 -0.18 5.18
CA LEU A 124 -16.75 0.66 4.39
C LEU A 124 -16.16 1.83 5.21
N GLN A 125 -16.96 2.47 6.06
CA GLN A 125 -16.56 3.68 6.79
C GLN A 125 -15.32 3.44 7.67
N PRO A 126 -15.25 2.41 8.53
CA PRO A 126 -14.05 2.16 9.32
C PRO A 126 -12.80 1.96 8.45
N LEU A 127 -12.90 1.19 7.36
CA LEU A 127 -11.78 0.96 6.44
C LEU A 127 -11.30 2.27 5.79
N ALA A 128 -12.26 3.10 5.39
CA ALA A 128 -11.97 4.40 4.80
C ALA A 128 -11.22 5.32 5.77
N LEU A 129 -11.70 5.40 7.01
CA LEU A 129 -11.06 6.23 8.03
C LEU A 129 -9.64 5.74 8.34
N GLN A 130 -9.45 4.43 8.51
CA GLN A 130 -8.13 3.84 8.80
C GLN A 130 -7.12 4.07 7.67
N LEU A 131 -7.55 3.95 6.41
CA LEU A 131 -6.69 4.23 5.25
C LEU A 131 -6.30 5.71 5.17
N LEU A 132 -7.27 6.61 5.35
CA LEU A 132 -7.01 8.05 5.27
C LEU A 132 -6.15 8.52 6.44
N ASP A 133 -6.34 7.97 7.64
CA ASP A 133 -5.50 8.24 8.82
C ASP A 133 -4.04 7.81 8.60
N ALA A 134 -3.82 6.63 8.01
CA ALA A 134 -2.47 6.17 7.62
C ALA A 134 -1.80 7.10 6.60
N LEU A 135 -2.55 7.58 5.60
CA LEU A 135 -2.03 8.46 4.56
C LEU A 135 -1.75 9.86 5.09
N ASP A 136 -2.65 10.42 5.89
CA ASP A 136 -2.48 11.73 6.51
C ASP A 136 -1.24 11.74 7.41
N TYR A 137 -1.09 10.71 8.26
CA TYR A 137 0.11 10.52 9.06
C TYR A 137 1.37 10.45 8.18
N SER A 138 1.36 9.64 7.12
CA SER A 138 2.51 9.48 6.21
C SER A 138 2.90 10.82 5.57
N HIS A 139 1.91 11.58 5.09
CA HIS A 139 2.10 12.89 4.47
C HIS A 139 2.68 13.91 5.46
N GLN A 140 2.23 13.90 6.72
CA GLN A 140 2.80 14.73 7.78
C GLN A 140 4.27 14.39 8.10
N GLN A 141 4.68 13.13 7.87
CA GLN A 141 6.10 12.71 7.97
C GLN A 141 6.90 13.00 6.69
N GLY A 142 6.31 13.68 5.70
CA GLY A 142 6.95 13.95 4.41
C GLY A 142 7.15 12.69 3.56
N VAL A 143 6.35 11.64 3.79
CA VAL A 143 6.38 10.38 3.05
C VAL A 143 5.11 10.24 2.21
N LEU A 144 5.30 10.05 0.91
CA LEU A 144 4.24 9.77 -0.05
C LEU A 144 4.29 8.29 -0.41
N HIS A 145 3.13 7.63 -0.53
CA HIS A 145 3.06 6.20 -0.80
C HIS A 145 3.28 5.86 -2.28
N GLY A 146 2.60 6.57 -3.18
CA GLY A 146 2.77 6.50 -4.63
C GLY A 146 2.28 5.26 -5.36
N ASP A 147 1.59 4.34 -4.67
CA ASP A 147 0.92 3.18 -5.29
C ASP A 147 -0.23 2.70 -4.40
N VAL A 148 -1.09 3.63 -3.98
CA VAL A 148 -2.27 3.32 -3.18
C VAL A 148 -3.26 2.53 -4.03
N LYS A 149 -3.42 1.24 -3.72
CA LYS A 149 -4.31 0.31 -4.43
C LYS A 149 -4.77 -0.81 -3.50
N PRO A 150 -5.86 -1.55 -3.83
CA PRO A 150 -6.39 -2.56 -2.93
C PRO A 150 -5.42 -3.72 -2.63
N ALA A 151 -4.50 -4.02 -3.53
CA ALA A 151 -3.48 -5.06 -3.33
C ALA A 151 -2.37 -4.66 -2.34
N ASN A 152 -2.23 -3.38 -2.02
CA ASN A 152 -1.25 -2.84 -1.05
C ASN A 152 -1.91 -2.51 0.30
N ILE A 153 -3.14 -2.98 0.50
CA ILE A 153 -3.94 -2.72 1.69
C ILE A 153 -4.50 -4.04 2.18
N MET A 154 -4.15 -4.43 3.40
CA MET A 154 -4.60 -5.68 4.01
C MET A 154 -5.56 -5.39 5.14
N LEU A 155 -6.67 -6.13 5.17
CA LEU A 155 -7.63 -6.12 6.26
C LEU A 155 -7.43 -7.37 7.12
N GLY A 156 -6.99 -7.17 8.35
CA GLY A 156 -6.87 -8.22 9.37
C GLY A 156 -7.79 -7.99 10.56
N GLU A 157 -7.69 -8.88 11.56
CA GLU A 157 -8.51 -8.80 12.78
C GLU A 157 -8.28 -7.50 13.57
N GLN A 158 -7.06 -6.97 13.51
CA GLN A 158 -6.67 -5.71 14.16
C GLN A 158 -6.90 -4.47 13.26
N GLY A 159 -7.70 -4.62 12.21
CA GLY A 159 -7.99 -3.58 11.24
C GLY A 159 -7.03 -3.56 10.05
N LEU A 160 -7.04 -2.43 9.35
CA LEU A 160 -6.30 -2.22 8.12
C LEU A 160 -4.80 -2.01 8.38
N ARG A 161 -3.98 -2.49 7.43
CA ARG A 161 -2.56 -2.18 7.29
C ARG A 161 -2.27 -1.77 5.85
N LEU A 162 -1.69 -0.58 5.68
CA LEU A 162 -1.11 -0.10 4.43
C LEU A 162 0.34 -0.57 4.34
N PHE A 163 0.72 -1.16 3.21
CA PHE A 163 2.05 -1.73 3.00
C PHE A 163 2.57 -1.48 1.59
N ASP A 164 3.84 -1.80 1.34
CA ASP A 164 4.53 -1.61 0.05
C ASP A 164 4.67 -0.15 -0.40
N PHE A 165 5.51 0.59 0.32
CA PHE A 165 5.97 1.93 -0.06
C PHE A 165 7.11 1.87 -1.10
N GLY A 166 7.22 0.77 -1.87
CA GLY A 166 8.29 0.59 -2.86
C GLY A 166 8.29 1.68 -3.93
N LEU A 167 7.10 2.19 -4.27
CA LEU A 167 6.94 3.35 -5.16
C LEU A 167 6.71 4.63 -4.38
N GLY A 168 7.20 4.73 -3.15
CA GLY A 168 7.08 5.91 -2.32
C GLY A 168 8.13 6.97 -2.64
N HIS A 169 7.98 8.15 -2.03
CA HIS A 169 8.98 9.21 -2.05
C HIS A 169 9.05 9.87 -0.68
N SER A 170 10.25 10.26 -0.25
CA SER A 170 10.44 11.07 0.95
C SER A 170 11.38 12.23 0.66
N GLU A 171 10.99 13.41 1.14
CA GLU A 171 11.82 14.61 1.07
C GLU A 171 13.14 14.42 1.85
N ALA A 172 13.08 13.72 2.99
CA ALA A 172 14.25 13.42 3.80
C ALA A 172 15.22 12.47 3.08
N GLN A 173 14.72 11.45 2.39
CA GLN A 173 15.58 10.56 1.58
C GLN A 173 16.23 11.30 0.42
N LYS A 174 15.49 12.19 -0.25
CA LYS A 174 16.01 13.04 -1.33
C LYS A 174 17.12 13.96 -0.81
N ALA A 175 16.93 14.57 0.37
CA ALA A 175 17.94 15.39 1.02
C ALA A 175 19.18 14.58 1.45
N ALA A 176 18.99 13.32 1.86
CA ALA A 176 20.06 12.40 2.23
C ALA A 176 20.80 11.77 1.03
N GLY A 177 20.40 12.10 -0.21
CA GLY A 177 21.03 11.55 -1.42
C GLY A 177 20.81 10.04 -1.62
N LEU A 178 19.81 9.46 -0.95
CA LEU A 178 19.49 8.05 -1.13
C LEU A 178 18.93 7.80 -2.55
N PRO A 179 19.33 6.71 -3.23
CA PRO A 179 18.82 6.38 -4.55
C PRO A 179 17.31 6.14 -4.50
N GLY A 180 16.53 6.97 -5.17
CA GLY A 180 15.11 6.74 -5.36
C GLY A 180 14.85 5.79 -6.52
N LEU A 181 13.85 4.92 -6.40
CA LEU A 181 13.33 4.15 -7.53
C LEU A 181 12.90 5.10 -8.65
N SER A 182 13.57 4.98 -9.81
CA SER A 182 13.21 5.72 -11.01
C SER A 182 11.92 5.17 -11.59
N ARG A 183 10.82 5.74 -11.13
CA ARG A 183 9.43 5.56 -11.57
C ARG A 183 9.23 5.30 -13.07
N ASN A 184 9.85 6.11 -13.91
CA ASN A 184 9.74 6.01 -15.37
C ASN A 184 10.41 4.77 -15.97
N ARG A 185 11.33 4.11 -15.26
CA ARG A 185 12.01 2.91 -15.78
C ARG A 185 11.16 1.65 -15.69
N LEU A 186 10.11 1.64 -14.87
CA LEU A 186 9.40 0.40 -14.53
C LEU A 186 7.92 0.38 -14.92
N HIS A 187 7.32 1.50 -15.36
CA HIS A 187 5.88 1.60 -15.64
C HIS A 187 5.02 0.94 -14.52
N ALA A 188 5.48 1.02 -13.28
CA ALA A 188 5.08 0.11 -12.21
C ALA A 188 3.80 0.54 -11.46
N TRP A 189 3.00 1.44 -12.04
CA TRP A 189 1.68 1.79 -11.48
C TRP A 189 0.68 0.75 -11.91
N THR A 190 -0.27 0.43 -11.04
CA THR A 190 -1.48 -0.27 -11.49
C THR A 190 -2.41 0.77 -12.13
N PRO A 191 -2.61 0.77 -13.46
CA PRO A 191 -3.31 1.87 -14.13
C PRO A 191 -4.67 2.14 -13.52
N ALA A 192 -5.35 1.08 -13.03
CA ALA A 192 -6.65 1.07 -12.33
C ALA A 192 -6.81 2.11 -11.19
N TYR A 193 -5.74 2.48 -10.49
CA TYR A 193 -5.80 3.35 -9.30
C TYR A 193 -4.84 4.56 -9.36
N ALA A 194 -3.91 4.58 -10.31
CA ALA A 194 -2.98 5.67 -10.48
C ALA A 194 -3.68 6.97 -10.92
N ALA A 195 -3.25 8.10 -10.34
CA ALA A 195 -3.71 9.42 -10.75
C ALA A 195 -3.33 9.70 -12.22
N PRO A 196 -4.21 10.33 -13.02
CA PRO A 196 -3.96 10.54 -14.46
C PRO A 196 -2.65 11.32 -14.75
N GLU A 197 -2.33 12.31 -13.95
CA GLU A 197 -1.10 13.09 -14.08
C GLU A 197 0.15 12.25 -13.79
N LEU A 198 0.07 11.27 -12.87
CA LEU A 198 1.17 10.35 -12.60
C LEU A 198 1.39 9.41 -13.79
N MET A 199 0.30 8.94 -14.42
CA MET A 199 0.36 8.15 -15.65
C MET A 199 0.94 8.94 -16.83
N ALA A 200 0.75 10.26 -16.85
CA ALA A 200 1.32 11.16 -17.84
C ALA A 200 2.79 11.55 -17.56
N GLY A 201 3.43 10.94 -16.56
CA GLY A 201 4.83 11.24 -16.19
C GLY A 201 4.99 12.46 -15.27
N GLY A 202 3.88 12.96 -14.70
CA GLY A 202 3.88 14.01 -13.70
C GLY A 202 4.52 13.58 -12.37
N CYS A 203 4.67 14.54 -11.47
CA CYS A 203 5.28 14.30 -10.17
C CYS A 203 4.30 13.65 -9.19
N LEU A 204 4.84 12.78 -8.33
CA LEU A 204 4.10 12.30 -7.17
C LEU A 204 3.83 13.45 -6.19
N SER A 205 2.64 13.45 -5.61
CA SER A 205 2.23 14.39 -4.57
C SER A 205 1.22 13.77 -3.60
N ALA A 206 0.90 14.47 -2.51
CA ALA A 206 -0.19 14.07 -1.62
C ALA A 206 -1.53 13.95 -2.38
N SER A 207 -1.74 14.80 -3.39
CA SER A 207 -2.92 14.75 -4.27
C SER A 207 -3.00 13.46 -5.08
N THR A 208 -1.86 12.89 -5.51
CA THR A 208 -1.86 11.60 -6.23
C THR A 208 -2.22 10.42 -5.33
N ASP A 209 -1.76 10.43 -4.07
CA ASP A 209 -2.15 9.41 -3.07
C ASP A 209 -3.63 9.52 -2.72
N LEU A 210 -4.13 10.75 -2.57
CA LEU A 210 -5.55 11.01 -2.36
C LEU A 210 -6.43 10.43 -3.48
N TYR A 211 -6.04 10.63 -4.74
CA TYR A 211 -6.77 10.06 -5.88
C TYR A 211 -6.79 8.52 -5.82
N GLY A 212 -5.65 7.90 -5.50
CA GLY A 212 -5.55 6.45 -5.33
C GLY A 212 -6.45 5.95 -4.20
N ALA A 213 -6.40 6.58 -3.04
CA ALA A 213 -7.28 6.27 -1.91
C ALA A 213 -8.76 6.42 -2.29
N ALA A 214 -9.15 7.54 -2.89
CA ALA A 214 -10.53 7.78 -3.32
C ALA A 214 -11.00 6.73 -4.35
N SER A 215 -10.11 6.31 -5.26
CA SER A 215 -10.37 5.24 -6.22
C SER A 215 -10.61 3.88 -5.53
N VAL A 216 -9.84 3.57 -4.49
CA VAL A 216 -10.07 2.38 -3.64
C VAL A 216 -11.43 2.45 -2.96
N LEU A 217 -11.75 3.57 -2.30
CA LEU A 217 -13.02 3.74 -1.58
C LEU A 217 -14.23 3.64 -2.53
N TYR A 218 -14.13 4.27 -3.70
CA TYR A 218 -15.16 4.17 -4.72
C TYR A 218 -15.34 2.74 -5.23
N ALA A 219 -14.24 2.03 -5.47
CA ALA A 219 -14.29 0.64 -5.92
C ALA A 219 -14.96 -0.27 -4.89
N LEU A 220 -14.59 -0.14 -3.62
CA LEU A 220 -15.21 -0.88 -2.51
C LEU A 220 -16.70 -0.54 -2.36
N ALA A 221 -17.09 0.73 -2.54
CA ALA A 221 -18.49 1.14 -2.45
C ALA A 221 -19.35 0.64 -3.63
N GLN A 222 -18.75 0.45 -4.81
CA GLN A 222 -19.42 -0.06 -6.01
C GLN A 222 -19.35 -1.59 -6.15
N GLY A 223 -18.36 -2.24 -5.54
CA GLY A 223 -18.05 -3.66 -5.73
C GLY A 223 -17.21 -3.96 -6.97
N GLN A 224 -16.74 -2.93 -7.68
CA GLN A 224 -15.91 -3.08 -8.87
C GLN A 224 -14.97 -1.89 -9.07
N ARG A 225 -13.82 -2.14 -9.69
CA ARG A 225 -12.84 -1.09 -10.05
C ARG A 225 -13.40 -0.13 -11.11
N LEU A 226 -12.90 1.11 -11.10
CA LEU A 226 -13.17 2.07 -12.16
C LEU A 226 -12.61 1.58 -13.50
N GLY A 227 -13.46 1.48 -14.51
CA GLY A 227 -13.03 1.26 -15.89
C GLY A 227 -12.32 2.49 -16.45
N GLU A 228 -11.45 2.31 -17.46
CA GLU A 228 -10.70 3.41 -18.08
C GLU A 228 -11.64 4.48 -18.67
N GLU A 229 -12.69 4.04 -19.38
CA GLU A 229 -13.69 4.93 -19.98
C GLU A 229 -14.47 5.75 -18.95
N GLN A 230 -14.69 5.20 -17.76
CA GLN A 230 -15.47 5.84 -16.69
C GLN A 230 -14.74 7.01 -16.05
N ARG A 231 -13.40 7.02 -16.10
CA ARG A 231 -12.59 8.08 -15.46
C ARG A 231 -12.81 9.45 -16.06
N ASN A 232 -13.02 9.48 -17.37
CA ASN A 232 -13.23 10.71 -18.12
C ASN A 232 -14.71 11.15 -18.12
N GLN A 233 -15.57 10.43 -17.40
CA GLN A 233 -17.00 10.69 -17.34
C GLN A 233 -17.43 11.07 -15.92
N PRO A 234 -18.54 11.81 -15.75
CA PRO A 234 -19.11 12.05 -14.45
C PRO A 234 -19.46 10.72 -13.75
N LEU A 235 -18.78 10.43 -12.63
CA LEU A 235 -19.05 9.24 -11.84
C LEU A 235 -20.37 9.40 -11.06
N PRO A 236 -21.23 8.37 -11.02
CA PRO A 236 -22.42 8.38 -10.17
C PRO A 236 -22.03 8.13 -8.70
N ARG A 237 -22.82 8.66 -7.76
CA ARG A 237 -22.66 8.33 -6.34
C ARG A 237 -22.89 6.83 -6.12
N PRO A 238 -21.97 6.08 -5.50
CA PRO A 238 -22.21 4.69 -5.14
C PRO A 238 -23.41 4.55 -4.19
N ARG A 239 -24.23 3.52 -4.37
CA ARG A 239 -25.42 3.30 -3.52
C ARG A 239 -25.07 3.15 -2.05
N GLN A 240 -23.93 2.51 -1.77
CA GLN A 240 -23.44 2.27 -0.42
C GLN A 240 -22.88 3.51 0.27
N LEU A 241 -22.63 4.60 -0.46
CA LEU A 241 -22.03 5.82 0.12
C LEU A 241 -23.13 6.83 0.51
N PRO A 242 -23.14 7.37 1.74
CA PRO A 242 -24.08 8.42 2.12
C PRO A 242 -24.01 9.64 1.20
N SER A 243 -25.15 10.31 0.99
CA SER A 243 -25.24 11.49 0.13
C SER A 243 -24.26 12.60 0.51
N ASP A 244 -24.02 12.77 1.81
CA ASP A 244 -23.24 13.87 2.34
C ASP A 244 -21.72 13.63 2.22
N CYS A 245 -21.29 12.37 2.11
CA CYS A 245 -19.89 11.99 1.90
C CYS A 245 -19.48 12.10 0.43
N TRP A 246 -20.44 12.01 -0.50
CA TRP A 246 -20.16 11.98 -1.94
C TRP A 246 -19.47 13.23 -2.49
N PRO A 247 -19.83 14.48 -2.12
CA PRO A 247 -19.15 15.66 -2.63
C PRO A 247 -17.65 15.65 -2.42
N ALA A 248 -17.19 15.27 -1.22
CA ALA A 248 -15.77 15.20 -0.88
C ALA A 248 -15.06 14.08 -1.65
N LEU A 249 -15.64 12.87 -1.69
CA LEU A 249 -15.07 11.75 -2.44
C LEU A 249 -14.99 12.07 -3.95
N ARG A 250 -15.99 12.75 -4.49
CA ARG A 250 -16.02 13.17 -5.90
C ARG A 250 -14.94 14.18 -6.23
N LEU A 251 -14.65 15.14 -5.33
CA LEU A 251 -13.54 16.07 -5.49
C LEU A 251 -12.20 15.32 -5.51
N ALA A 252 -12.03 14.36 -4.59
CA ALA A 252 -10.83 13.52 -4.53
C ALA A 252 -10.63 12.62 -5.78
N LEU A 253 -11.71 12.27 -6.48
CA LEU A 253 -11.71 11.50 -7.74
C LEU A 253 -11.54 12.37 -9.00
N ALA A 254 -11.37 13.69 -8.87
CA ALA A 254 -11.24 14.54 -10.04
C ALA A 254 -9.95 14.21 -10.82
N THR A 255 -10.10 13.97 -12.12
CA THR A 255 -8.99 13.65 -13.04
C THR A 255 -8.00 14.80 -13.14
N ASP A 256 -8.52 16.03 -13.18
CA ASP A 256 -7.74 17.27 -13.11
C ASP A 256 -7.26 17.50 -11.66
N PRO A 257 -5.94 17.50 -11.39
CA PRO A 257 -5.41 17.74 -10.04
C PRO A 257 -5.80 19.10 -9.46
N GLU A 258 -6.01 20.13 -10.29
CA GLU A 258 -6.43 21.45 -9.81
C GLU A 258 -7.88 21.44 -9.29
N ARG A 259 -8.68 20.45 -9.68
CA ARG A 259 -10.05 20.25 -9.18
C ARG A 259 -10.10 19.40 -7.92
N ARG A 260 -9.01 18.71 -7.56
CA ARG A 260 -8.83 18.02 -6.26
C ARG A 260 -8.53 19.04 -5.16
N THR A 261 -9.53 19.87 -4.88
CA THR A 261 -9.49 20.96 -3.89
C THR A 261 -9.70 20.48 -2.45
N VAL A 262 -9.60 19.17 -2.23
CA VAL A 262 -9.72 18.52 -0.92
C VAL A 262 -8.41 17.78 -0.63
N CYS A 263 -7.96 17.76 0.61
CA CYS A 263 -6.83 16.94 1.06
C CYS A 263 -7.28 15.68 1.81
N VAL A 264 -6.33 14.83 2.23
CA VAL A 264 -6.63 13.55 2.91
C VAL A 264 -7.39 13.78 4.22
N SER A 265 -6.97 14.75 5.04
CA SER A 265 -7.62 15.08 6.31
C SER A 265 -9.03 15.64 6.14
N GLU A 266 -9.26 16.50 5.14
CA GLU A 266 -10.60 17.03 4.82
C GLU A 266 -11.54 15.93 4.29
N LEU A 267 -11.02 14.99 3.48
CA LEU A 267 -11.78 13.81 3.07
C LEU A 267 -12.13 12.95 4.30
N HIS A 268 -11.16 12.72 5.18
CA HIS A 268 -11.37 11.98 6.42
C HIS A 268 -12.49 12.62 7.26
N GLU A 269 -12.44 13.94 7.50
CA GLU A 269 -13.49 14.66 8.22
C GLU A 269 -14.88 14.52 7.57
N ALA A 270 -14.95 14.60 6.24
CA ALA A 270 -16.20 14.44 5.50
C ALA A 270 -16.79 13.02 5.65
N LEU A 271 -15.95 12.01 5.86
CA LEU A 271 -16.40 10.64 6.13
C LEU A 271 -16.74 10.39 7.60
N VAL A 272 -16.18 11.16 8.55
CA VAL A 272 -16.56 11.09 9.98
C VAL A 272 -17.94 11.68 10.25
N ARG A 273 -18.28 12.81 9.60
CA ARG A 273 -19.49 13.57 9.91
C ARG A 273 -20.77 12.74 9.66
N ARG A 274 -21.36 12.21 10.74
CA ARG A 274 -22.80 11.90 10.78
C ARG A 274 -23.55 13.23 10.77
N ARG A 275 -24.43 13.49 9.81
CA ARG A 275 -25.52 14.45 10.06
C ARG A 275 -26.19 13.99 11.34
N ARG A 276 -26.09 14.79 12.41
CA ARG A 276 -27.02 14.70 13.54
C ARG A 276 -28.41 14.84 12.92
N ARG A 277 -29.14 13.73 12.82
CA ARG A 277 -30.58 13.77 12.57
C ARG A 277 -31.17 14.45 13.79
N TRP A 278 -31.36 15.77 13.71
CA TRP A 278 -32.27 16.45 14.60
C TRP A 278 -33.65 15.93 14.26
N PHE A 279 -34.14 14.99 15.06
CA PHE A 279 -35.56 14.68 15.11
C PHE A 279 -36.20 15.86 15.84
N PHE A 280 -36.89 16.72 15.09
CA PHE A 280 -37.94 17.59 15.62
C PHE A 280 -39.28 16.97 15.22
#